data_AF-A0AAU3WNM1-F1
#
_entry.id   AF-A0AAU3WNM1-F1
#
_cell.length_a   1.000
_cell.length_b   1.000
_cell.length_c   1.000
_cell.angle_alpha   90.00
_cell.angle_beta   90.00
_cell.angle_gamma   90.00
#
_symmetry.space_group_name_H-M   'P 1'
#
loop_
_entity.id
_entity.type
_entity.pdbx_description
1 polymer ?
#
loop_
_entity_poly.entity_id
_entity_poly.type
_entity_poly.pdbx_seq_one_letter_code
_entity_poly.pdbx_strand_id
1 'polypeptide(L)'
;MGRRKRTPRAALATTAASAICVSDPVVAEEQVRHAWALFFNSKTSVAKKAEVAENSNEYELMIEALAKDPKTRALRVDVQSVAFTSNLHARVTYTLSSHNETVAPAAHGASVRQNGTWKVHASPCAP
;
A
#
# COMPACT_ATOMS: atom_id res chain seq x y z
N MET A 1 40.81 -30.34 -16.95
CA MET A 1 39.51 -30.52 -17.65
C MET A 1 38.42 -30.61 -16.59
N GLY A 2 37.29 -29.91 -16.56
CA GLY A 2 36.61 -29.06 -17.53
C GLY A 2 35.09 -29.10 -17.24
N ARG A 3 34.55 -27.97 -16.74
CA ARG A 3 33.17 -27.44 -16.88
C ARG A 3 31.96 -28.13 -16.22
N ARG A 4 31.50 -27.49 -15.14
CA ARG A 4 30.18 -26.83 -14.91
C ARG A 4 28.90 -27.56 -15.38
N LYS A 5 28.04 -27.90 -14.41
CA LYS A 5 26.58 -27.73 -14.55
C LYS A 5 26.00 -27.04 -13.31
N ARG A 6 26.16 -25.71 -13.23
CA ARG A 6 25.23 -24.86 -12.47
C ARG A 6 24.23 -24.33 -13.48
N THR A 7 23.00 -24.79 -13.35
CA THR A 7 21.85 -24.17 -14.01
C THR A 7 20.97 -23.64 -12.89
N PRO A 8 20.92 -22.33 -12.60
CA PRO A 8 19.79 -21.80 -11.87
C PRO A 8 18.67 -21.58 -12.90
N ARG A 9 17.66 -22.45 -12.88
CA ARG A 9 16.37 -22.11 -13.52
C ARG A 9 15.64 -21.21 -12.53
N ALA A 10 15.91 -19.92 -12.59
CA ALA A 10 14.98 -18.93 -12.09
C ALA A 10 13.71 -19.02 -12.95
N ALA A 11 12.64 -19.56 -12.39
CA ALA A 11 11.31 -19.41 -12.92
C ALA A 11 10.28 -19.57 -11.80
N LEU A 12 9.72 -18.42 -11.43
CA LEU A 12 8.37 -18.20 -10.91
C LEU A 12 8.14 -18.52 -9.44
N ALA A 13 8.27 -17.44 -8.65
CA ALA A 13 7.53 -17.11 -7.44
C ALA A 13 6.44 -18.12 -7.03
N THR A 14 6.82 -19.09 -6.20
CA THR A 14 5.86 -19.78 -5.34
C THR A 14 5.62 -18.92 -4.11
N THR A 15 4.74 -17.93 -4.24
CA THR A 15 3.97 -17.45 -3.10
C THR A 15 2.53 -17.40 -3.56
N ALA A 16 1.99 -18.61 -3.79
CA ALA A 16 0.56 -18.80 -3.75
C ALA A 16 0.12 -18.22 -2.41
N ALA A 17 -0.60 -17.11 -2.51
CA ALA A 17 -1.33 -16.50 -1.42
C ALA A 17 -1.97 -17.62 -0.61
N SER A 18 -1.72 -17.65 0.70
CA SER A 18 -2.62 -18.31 1.62
C SER A 18 -4.01 -17.88 1.21
N ALA A 19 -4.84 -18.85 0.80
CA ALA A 19 -6.20 -18.63 0.35
C ALA A 19 -7.03 -18.13 1.52
N ILE A 20 -6.87 -16.85 1.81
CA ILE A 20 -7.63 -16.13 2.80
C ILE A 20 -8.80 -15.54 2.03
N CYS A 21 -10.01 -15.92 2.42
CA CYS A 21 -11.23 -15.80 1.62
C CYS A 21 -11.65 -14.33 1.39
N VAL A 22 -10.90 -13.61 0.55
CA VAL A 22 -11.33 -12.39 -0.10
C VAL A 22 -12.17 -12.85 -1.29
N SER A 23 -13.45 -12.46 -1.32
CA SER A 23 -14.40 -12.93 -2.33
C SER A 23 -13.96 -12.63 -3.76
N ASP A 24 -13.19 -11.54 -3.95
CA ASP A 24 -12.67 -11.13 -5.25
C ASP A 24 -11.30 -10.44 -5.07
N PRO A 25 -10.18 -11.21 -5.10
CA PRO A 25 -8.86 -10.68 -4.73
C PRO A 25 -8.34 -9.65 -5.73
N VAL A 26 -8.71 -9.76 -7.01
CA VAL A 26 -8.29 -8.80 -8.06
C VAL A 26 -8.95 -7.44 -7.82
N VAL A 27 -10.26 -7.41 -7.63
CA VAL A 27 -11.01 -6.17 -7.33
C VAL A 27 -10.53 -5.56 -6.01
N ALA A 28 -10.27 -6.39 -5.00
CA ALA A 28 -9.72 -5.94 -3.72
C ALA A 28 -8.34 -5.28 -3.88
N GLU A 29 -7.45 -5.86 -4.69
CA GLU A 29 -6.12 -5.31 -4.93
C GLU A 29 -6.21 -3.95 -5.64
N GLU A 30 -7.07 -3.83 -6.65
CA GLU A 30 -7.32 -2.56 -7.34
C GLU A 30 -7.83 -1.48 -6.37
N GLN A 31 -8.76 -1.82 -5.47
CA GLN A 31 -9.25 -0.89 -4.46
C GLN A 31 -8.14 -0.43 -3.50
N VAL A 32 -7.28 -1.34 -3.04
CA VAL A 32 -6.11 -0.99 -2.23
C VAL A 32 -5.21 -0.03 -2.99
N ARG A 33 -4.80 -0.37 -4.23
CA ARG A 33 -3.93 0.49 -5.05
C ARG A 33 -4.55 1.87 -5.27
N HIS A 34 -5.86 1.93 -5.52
CA HIS A 34 -6.59 3.18 -5.71
C HIS A 34 -6.60 4.04 -4.43
N ALA A 35 -6.88 3.45 -3.27
CA ALA A 35 -6.88 4.13 -1.98
C ALA A 35 -5.51 4.76 -1.67
N TRP A 36 -4.43 4.00 -1.87
CA TRP A 36 -3.06 4.49 -1.69
C TRP A 36 -2.71 5.62 -2.66
N ALA A 37 -3.07 5.48 -3.94
CA ALA A 37 -2.84 6.52 -4.94
C ALA A 37 -3.59 7.82 -4.57
N LEU A 38 -4.85 7.75 -4.15
CA LEU A 38 -5.60 8.92 -3.70
C LEU A 38 -4.99 9.56 -2.45
N PHE A 39 -4.59 8.74 -1.47
CA PHE A 39 -4.03 9.23 -0.21
C PHE A 39 -2.71 9.99 -0.40
N PHE A 40 -1.83 9.55 -1.31
CA PHE A 40 -0.54 10.22 -1.56
C PHE A 40 -0.57 11.22 -2.72
N ASN A 41 -1.64 11.29 -3.51
CA ASN A 41 -1.73 12.28 -4.59
C ASN A 41 -1.91 13.70 -4.06
N SER A 42 -0.98 14.60 -4.37
CA SER A 42 -1.01 16.02 -3.97
C SER A 42 -2.24 16.81 -4.44
N LYS A 43 -2.95 16.33 -5.46
CA LYS A 43 -4.15 16.97 -6.03
C LYS A 43 -5.45 16.49 -5.36
N THR A 44 -5.40 15.42 -4.56
CA THR A 44 -6.56 14.92 -3.83
C THR A 44 -6.89 15.89 -2.69
N SER A 45 -8.17 16.27 -2.55
CA SER A 45 -8.64 17.11 -1.44
C SER A 45 -8.51 16.37 -0.10
N VAL A 46 -8.47 17.13 1.01
CA VAL A 46 -8.41 16.56 2.37
C VAL A 46 -9.57 15.60 2.61
N ALA A 47 -10.80 15.99 2.24
CA ALA A 47 -11.99 15.15 2.37
C ALA A 47 -11.84 13.80 1.64
N LYS A 48 -11.34 13.80 0.40
CA LYS A 48 -11.11 12.55 -0.35
C LYS A 48 -9.98 11.71 0.22
N LYS A 49 -8.93 12.33 0.79
CA LYS A 49 -7.88 11.60 1.52
C LYS A 49 -8.44 10.96 2.80
N ALA A 50 -9.32 11.67 3.49
CA ALA A 50 -10.01 11.17 4.67
C ALA A 50 -10.86 9.94 4.31
N GLU A 51 -11.68 10.00 3.26
CA GLU A 51 -12.52 8.87 2.82
C GLU A 51 -11.76 7.54 2.62
N VAL A 52 -10.53 7.62 2.10
CA VAL A 52 -9.67 6.44 1.83
C VAL A 52 -8.73 6.07 2.97
N ALA A 53 -8.67 6.87 4.04
CA ALA A 53 -7.94 6.55 5.25
C ALA A 53 -8.84 5.79 6.23
N GLU A 54 -8.29 4.83 6.95
CA GLU A 54 -8.99 4.20 8.07
C GLU A 54 -9.32 5.23 9.17
N ASN A 55 -10.48 5.09 9.81
CA ASN A 55 -10.89 5.88 10.98
C ASN A 55 -10.82 7.39 10.72
N SER A 56 -11.17 7.79 9.50
CA SER A 56 -11.07 9.15 8.97
C SER A 56 -11.58 10.23 9.91
N ASN A 57 -12.71 10.00 10.56
CA ASN A 57 -13.35 10.96 11.46
C ASN A 57 -12.52 11.20 12.73
N GLU A 58 -11.81 10.18 13.23
CA GLU A 58 -10.96 10.30 14.42
C GLU A 58 -9.61 10.94 14.08
N TYR A 59 -9.16 10.80 12.84
CA TYR A 59 -7.86 11.27 12.36
C TYR A 59 -7.93 12.46 11.41
N GLU A 60 -9.08 13.10 11.24
CA GLU A 60 -9.31 14.15 10.25
C GLU A 60 -8.31 15.31 10.40
N LEU A 61 -8.08 15.78 11.64
CA LEU A 61 -7.10 16.83 11.93
C LEU A 61 -5.67 16.43 11.58
N MET A 62 -5.30 15.16 11.81
CA MET A 62 -3.97 14.65 11.44
C MET A 62 -3.83 14.58 9.91
N ILE A 63 -4.86 14.09 9.22
CA ILE A 63 -4.89 13.98 7.76
C ILE A 63 -4.83 15.39 7.14
N GLU A 64 -5.53 16.37 7.72
CA GLU A 64 -5.46 17.76 7.29
C GLU A 64 -4.06 18.35 7.51
N ALA A 65 -3.43 18.09 8.67
CA ALA A 65 -2.08 18.56 8.96
C ALA A 65 -1.06 18.00 7.95
N LEU A 66 -1.13 16.70 7.66
CA LEU A 66 -0.31 16.06 6.62
C LEU A 66 -0.62 16.65 5.23
N ALA A 67 -1.88 16.86 4.89
CA ALA A 67 -2.25 17.43 3.61
C ALA A 67 -1.81 18.90 3.43
N LYS A 68 -1.51 19.63 4.51
CA LYS A 68 -0.97 21.00 4.48
C LYS A 68 0.56 21.04 4.54
N ASP A 69 1.20 20.05 5.16
CA ASP A 69 2.67 19.98 5.29
C ASP A 69 3.35 19.80 3.91
N PRO A 70 4.21 20.73 3.47
CA PRO A 70 4.85 20.65 2.16
C PRO A 70 5.70 19.39 1.94
N LYS A 71 6.35 18.87 3.00
CA LYS A 71 7.23 17.70 2.91
C LYS A 71 6.42 16.44 2.63
N THR A 72 5.27 16.30 3.28
CA THR A 72 4.41 15.11 3.07
C THR A 72 3.53 15.24 1.82
N ARG A 73 3.14 16.45 1.39
CA ARG A 73 2.47 16.69 0.10
C ARG A 73 3.34 16.35 -1.12
N ALA A 74 4.66 16.44 -0.98
CA ALA A 74 5.60 16.09 -2.04
C ALA A 74 5.72 14.58 -2.25
N LEU A 75 5.30 13.77 -1.28
CA LEU A 75 5.40 12.31 -1.36
C LEU A 75 4.51 11.74 -2.46
N ARG A 76 5.04 10.74 -3.15
CA ARG A 76 4.34 9.90 -4.12
C ARG A 76 4.58 8.46 -3.75
N VAL A 77 3.57 7.63 -3.93
CA VAL A 77 3.63 6.21 -3.64
C VAL A 77 3.51 5.41 -4.91
N ASP A 78 4.31 4.36 -5.01
CA ASP A 78 4.19 3.32 -6.03
C ASP A 78 4.03 1.95 -5.34
N VAL A 79 2.83 1.39 -5.40
CA VAL A 79 2.50 0.11 -4.76
C VAL A 79 3.13 -1.03 -5.55
N GLN A 80 4.09 -1.72 -4.94
CA GLN A 80 4.76 -2.86 -5.55
C GLN A 80 3.93 -4.13 -5.44
N SER A 81 3.43 -4.41 -4.23
CA SER A 81 2.65 -5.61 -3.96
C SER A 81 1.61 -5.39 -2.87
N VAL A 82 0.53 -6.16 -2.98
CA VAL A 82 -0.53 -6.26 -1.98
C VAL A 82 -0.64 -7.73 -1.57
N ALA A 83 -0.53 -8.00 -0.27
CA ALA A 83 -0.63 -9.33 0.30
C ALA A 83 -1.78 -9.36 1.31
N PHE A 84 -2.90 -9.99 0.95
CA PHE A 84 -4.03 -10.16 1.86
C PHE A 84 -3.64 -11.10 3.01
N THR A 85 -3.90 -10.66 4.24
CA THR A 85 -3.67 -11.44 5.47
C THR A 85 -4.99 -11.89 6.12
N SER A 86 -6.10 -11.22 5.79
CA SER A 86 -7.48 -11.62 6.11
C SER A 86 -8.46 -11.13 5.03
N ASN A 87 -9.74 -11.49 5.15
CA ASN A 87 -10.82 -10.86 4.36
C ASN A 87 -11.02 -9.35 4.68
N LEU A 88 -10.36 -8.87 5.74
CA LEU A 88 -10.42 -7.50 6.26
C LEU A 88 -9.05 -6.80 6.29
N HIS A 89 -7.92 -7.50 6.11
CA HIS A 89 -6.58 -6.94 6.25
C HIS A 89 -5.66 -7.32 5.08
N ALA A 90 -4.80 -6.38 4.69
CA ALA A 90 -3.75 -6.56 3.70
C ALA A 90 -2.48 -5.84 4.13
N ARG A 91 -1.32 -6.42 3.78
CA ARG A 91 -0.01 -5.75 3.81
C ARG A 91 0.30 -5.18 2.44
N VAL A 92 0.90 -4.01 2.41
CA VAL A 92 1.25 -3.30 1.18
C VAL A 92 2.74 -3.01 1.21
N THR A 93 3.46 -3.41 0.16
CA THR A 93 4.84 -2.97 -0.08
C THR A 93 4.81 -1.89 -1.15
N TYR A 94 5.49 -0.78 -0.89
CA TYR A 94 5.49 0.36 -1.78
C TYR A 94 6.84 1.08 -1.79
N THR A 95 7.06 1.87 -2.82
CA THR A 95 8.17 2.81 -2.91
C THR A 95 7.64 4.21 -2.66
N LEU A 96 8.25 4.95 -1.73
CA LEU A 96 8.00 6.39 -1.60
C LEU A 96 9.05 7.18 -2.34
N SER A 97 8.57 8.17 -3.08
CA SER A 97 9.40 9.19 -3.69
C SER A 97 8.95 10.59 -3.30
N SER A 98 9.87 11.53 -3.27
CA SER A 98 9.63 12.96 -3.07
C SER A 98 10.38 13.71 -4.14
N HIS A 99 9.74 14.65 -4.85
CA HIS A 99 10.38 15.41 -5.94
C HIS A 99 11.11 14.53 -6.99
N ASN A 100 10.58 13.34 -7.28
CA ASN A 100 11.16 12.31 -8.17
C ASN A 100 12.42 11.59 -7.65
N GLU A 101 12.80 11.81 -6.39
CA GLU A 101 13.84 11.05 -5.70
C GLU A 101 13.19 9.97 -4.83
N THR A 102 13.73 8.76 -4.84
CA THR A 102 13.24 7.68 -3.97
C THR A 102 13.74 7.93 -2.55
N VAL A 103 12.80 8.14 -1.61
CA VAL A 103 13.11 8.40 -0.20
C VAL A 103 12.96 7.17 0.69
N ALA A 104 12.13 6.20 0.27
CA ALA A 104 12.02 4.91 0.93
C ALA A 104 11.75 3.81 -0.11
N PRO A 105 12.80 3.08 -0.57
CA PRO A 105 12.61 1.91 -1.41
C PRO A 105 12.07 0.76 -0.57
N ALA A 106 10.98 0.12 -1.01
CA ALA A 106 10.36 -1.02 -0.33
C ALA A 106 9.87 -0.76 1.11
N ALA A 107 9.24 0.39 1.33
CA ALA A 107 8.50 0.65 2.55
C ALA A 107 7.28 -0.29 2.69
N HIS A 108 6.85 -0.48 3.92
CA HIS A 108 5.72 -1.34 4.26
C HIS A 108 4.57 -0.52 4.86
N GLY A 109 3.36 -1.00 4.65
CA GLY A 109 2.15 -0.45 5.22
C GLY A 109 1.03 -1.46 5.17
N ALA A 110 -0.16 -1.01 5.50
CA ALA A 110 -1.31 -1.89 5.61
C ALA A 110 -2.55 -1.27 4.99
N SER A 111 -3.53 -2.12 4.72
CA SER A 111 -4.88 -1.72 4.36
C SER A 111 -5.89 -2.57 5.09
N VAL A 112 -7.03 -1.96 5.36
CA VAL A 112 -8.14 -2.58 6.05
C VAL A 112 -9.41 -2.39 5.25
N ARG A 113 -10.29 -3.39 5.25
CA ARG A 113 -11.60 -3.30 4.61
C ARG A 113 -12.62 -2.81 5.63
N GLN A 114 -13.16 -1.62 5.40
CA GLN A 114 -14.22 -1.03 6.21
C GLN A 114 -15.43 -0.74 5.32
N ASN A 115 -16.61 -1.15 5.76
CA ASN A 115 -17.88 -0.90 5.07
C ASN A 115 -17.86 -1.36 3.59
N GLY A 116 -17.15 -2.46 3.31
CA GLY A 116 -17.02 -3.03 1.97
C GLY A 116 -15.86 -2.48 1.12
N THR A 117 -15.21 -1.39 1.54
CA THR A 117 -14.14 -0.70 0.79
C THR A 117 -12.79 -0.82 1.47
N TRP A 118 -11.73 -1.06 0.70
CA TRP A 118 -10.37 -1.06 1.21
C TRP A 118 -9.83 0.36 1.42
N LYS A 119 -9.23 0.58 2.59
CA LYS A 119 -8.68 1.87 3.03
C LYS A 119 -7.24 1.72 3.49
N VAL A 120 -6.49 2.82 3.44
CA VAL A 120 -5.13 2.92 3.98
C VAL A 120 -5.18 2.78 5.50
N HIS A 121 -4.49 1.79 6.04
CA HIS A 121 -4.34 1.58 7.47
C HIS A 121 -2.95 2.05 7.90
N ALA A 122 -2.91 3.02 8.80
CA ALA A 122 -1.68 3.37 9.50
C ALA A 122 -1.43 2.31 10.57
N SER A 123 -0.87 1.16 10.18
CA SER A 123 -0.42 0.21 11.19
C SER A 123 0.78 0.83 11.90
N PRO A 124 0.73 1.09 13.22
CA PRO A 124 1.96 1.31 13.97
C PRO A 124 2.80 0.05 13.81
N CYS A 125 4.06 0.24 13.42
CA CYS A 125 5.14 -0.74 13.36
C CYS A 125 4.77 -2.12 13.95
N ALA A 126 4.64 -3.16 13.12
CA ALA A 126 4.70 -4.53 13.59
C ALA A 126 6.16 -5.02 13.45
N PRO A 127 6.70 -5.71 14.48
CA PRO A 127 8.12 -6.09 14.56
C PRO A 127 8.58 -7.05 13.46
#